data_AF-A0A831SP83-F1
#
_entry.id   AF-A0A831SP83-F1
#
_cell.length_a   1.000
_cell.length_b   1.000
_cell.length_c   1.000
_cell.angle_alpha   90.00
_cell.angle_beta   90.00
_cell.angle_gamma   90.00
#
_symmetry.space_group_name_H-M   'P 1'
#
loop_
_entity.id
_entity.type
_entity.pdbx_description
1 polymer ?
#
loop_
_entity_poly.entity_id
_entity_poly.type
_entity_poly.pdbx_seq_one_letter_code
_entity_poly.pdbx_strand_id
1 'polypeptide(L)'
;MRDDILLFESEILKEPYTIEGDLKVDLFIKSTCNDTDFMVKLCDVYPDGRRMLILDSALTTRFRKGFFEEHFLTPGKEYNITINLFATAYQFNKGHKIAVVITSSNYDRYAINPNNGGPIGTPYYSNSKIARNTIITGPGKSCIYFPELKS
;
A
#
# COMPACT_ATOMS: atom_id res chain seq x y z
N MET A 1 -14.64 10.73 -0.80
CA MET A 1 -13.54 9.79 -0.47
C MET A 1 -13.11 10.10 0.95
N ARG A 2 -12.64 9.12 1.74
CA ARG A 2 -12.12 9.44 3.08
C ARG A 2 -10.77 10.16 2.95
N ASP A 3 -10.47 11.05 3.88
CA ASP A 3 -9.26 11.88 3.85
C ASP A 3 -7.98 11.08 4.16
N ASP A 4 -8.11 9.86 4.66
CA ASP A 4 -7.00 8.93 4.97
C ASP A 4 -6.71 7.93 3.82
N ILE A 5 -7.25 8.20 2.64
CA ILE A 5 -7.04 7.40 1.44
C ILE A 5 -6.35 8.25 0.38
N LEU A 6 -5.17 7.80 -0.05
CA LEU A 6 -4.50 8.32 -1.23
C LEU A 6 -4.88 7.45 -2.44
N LEU A 7 -5.40 8.09 -3.49
CA LEU A 7 -5.72 7.43 -4.76
C LEU A 7 -4.78 7.97 -5.84
N PHE A 8 -4.08 7.06 -6.50
CA PHE A 8 -3.29 7.32 -7.70
C PHE A 8 -3.95 6.59 -8.86
N GLU A 9 -4.22 7.29 -9.95
CA GLU A 9 -4.81 6.71 -11.16
C GLU A 9 -3.90 6.99 -12.36
N SER A 10 -3.79 6.01 -13.25
CA SER A 10 -3.26 6.24 -14.59
C SER A 10 -4.23 7.08 -15.42
N GLU A 11 -3.73 7.55 -16.57
CA GLU A 11 -4.61 7.93 -17.67
C GLU A 11 -5.44 6.73 -18.15
N ILE A 12 -6.49 7.01 -18.92
CA ILE A 12 -7.28 5.98 -19.58
C ILE A 12 -6.37 5.19 -20.54
N LEU A 13 -6.37 3.87 -20.37
CA LEU A 13 -5.59 2.97 -21.20
C LEU A 13 -6.10 3.00 -22.65
N LYS A 14 -5.21 3.31 -23.58
CA LYS A 14 -5.52 3.36 -25.03
C LYS A 14 -5.51 1.97 -25.68
N GLU A 15 -4.83 1.03 -25.05
CA GLU A 15 -4.68 -0.37 -25.43
C GLU A 15 -4.72 -1.25 -24.17
N PRO A 16 -5.05 -2.55 -24.28
CA PRO A 16 -4.99 -3.45 -23.14
C PRO A 16 -3.59 -3.51 -22.51
N TYR A 17 -3.52 -3.58 -21.19
CA TYR A 17 -2.28 -3.72 -20.42
C TYR A 17 -2.35 -4.98 -19.57
N THR A 18 -1.44 -5.92 -19.80
CA THR A 18 -1.43 -7.22 -19.12
C THR A 18 -0.27 -7.31 -18.14
N ILE A 19 -0.58 -7.74 -16.93
CA ILE A 19 0.40 -8.06 -15.88
C ILE A 19 0.36 -9.56 -15.62
N GLU A 20 1.54 -10.17 -15.50
CA GLU A 20 1.68 -11.58 -15.14
C GLU A 20 2.92 -11.80 -14.28
N GLY A 21 2.73 -12.27 -13.05
CA GLY A 21 3.81 -12.56 -12.10
C GLY A 21 3.71 -11.75 -10.81
N ASP A 22 4.80 -11.71 -10.06
CA ASP A 22 4.88 -11.06 -8.75
C ASP A 22 4.90 -9.53 -8.85
N LEU A 23 4.05 -8.89 -8.04
CA LEU A 23 4.01 -7.44 -7.89
C LEU A 23 4.60 -7.02 -6.55
N LYS A 24 5.42 -5.97 -6.60
CA LYS A 24 5.92 -5.30 -5.40
C LYS A 24 5.71 -3.80 -5.49
N VAL A 25 5.62 -3.17 -4.34
CA VAL A 25 5.46 -1.73 -4.19
C VAL A 25 6.55 -1.22 -3.27
N ASP A 26 7.37 -0.29 -3.76
CA ASP A 26 8.30 0.43 -2.91
C ASP A 26 7.65 1.75 -2.51
N LEU A 27 7.56 2.00 -1.20
CA LEU A 27 7.03 3.24 -0.64
C LEU A 27 8.10 3.95 0.17
N PHE A 28 8.33 5.20 -0.17
CA PHE A 28 9.09 6.13 0.66
C PHE A 28 8.11 6.80 1.62
N ILE A 29 8.26 6.50 2.90
CA ILE A 29 7.29 6.86 3.95
C ILE A 29 7.90 7.73 5.03
N LYS A 30 7.04 8.51 5.69
CA LYS A 30 7.27 9.08 7.03
C LYS A 30 6.05 8.82 7.90
N SER A 31 6.26 8.72 9.21
CA SER A 31 5.19 8.69 10.20
C SER A 31 5.56 9.57 11.39
N THR A 32 4.57 10.13 12.07
CA THR A 32 4.75 10.76 13.39
C THR A 32 4.82 9.75 14.53
N CYS A 33 4.56 8.47 14.27
CA CYS A 33 4.61 7.38 15.24
C CYS A 33 5.82 6.47 14.99
N ASN A 34 6.15 5.65 15.99
CA ASN A 34 7.24 4.67 15.94
C ASN A 34 6.82 3.36 15.26
N ASP A 35 5.53 3.14 15.06
CA ASP A 35 4.96 2.05 14.28
C ASP A 35 3.60 2.48 13.71
N THR A 36 3.24 1.90 12.57
CA THR A 36 1.96 2.05 11.86
C THR A 36 1.88 0.96 10.79
N ASP A 37 0.73 0.84 10.13
CA ASP A 37 0.61 0.03 8.92
C ASP A 37 0.61 0.90 7.66
N PHE A 38 1.04 0.32 6.55
CA PHE A 38 0.78 0.81 5.20
C PHE A 38 0.14 -0.30 4.40
N MET A 39 -0.92 0.03 3.69
CA MET A 39 -1.72 -0.89 2.91
C MET A 39 -1.81 -0.37 1.49
N VAL A 40 -1.69 -1.28 0.54
CA VAL A 40 -1.76 -0.96 -0.88
C VAL A 40 -2.81 -1.86 -1.51
N LYS A 41 -3.67 -1.25 -2.34
CA LYS A 41 -4.64 -1.96 -3.18
C LYS A 41 -4.38 -1.60 -4.62
N LEU A 42 -4.30 -2.61 -5.48
CA LEU A 42 -4.32 -2.47 -6.93
C LEU A 42 -5.76 -2.72 -7.41
N CYS A 43 -6.31 -1.75 -8.14
CA CYS A 43 -7.68 -1.77 -8.62
C CYS A 43 -7.74 -1.52 -10.13
N ASP A 44 -8.71 -2.16 -10.77
CA ASP A 44 -9.16 -1.85 -12.12
C ASP A 44 -10.33 -0.85 -12.08
N VAL A 45 -10.17 0.30 -12.73
CA VAL A 45 -11.22 1.31 -12.86
C VAL A 45 -11.90 1.14 -14.21
N TYR A 46 -13.16 0.72 -14.17
CA TYR A 46 -13.99 0.49 -15.35
C TYR A 46 -14.45 1.81 -15.97
N PRO A 47 -14.81 1.83 -17.27
CA PRO A 47 -15.33 3.03 -17.94
C PRO A 47 -16.60 3.62 -17.30
N ASP A 48 -17.38 2.78 -16.60
CA ASP A 48 -18.58 3.19 -15.86
C ASP A 48 -18.29 3.74 -14.44
N GLY A 49 -17.00 3.84 -14.07
CA GLY A 49 -16.55 4.34 -12.78
C GLY A 49 -16.49 3.29 -11.66
N ARG A 50 -16.88 2.03 -11.91
CA ARG A 50 -16.67 0.97 -10.93
C ARG A 50 -15.17 0.74 -10.71
N ARG A 51 -14.78 0.50 -9.45
CA ARG A 51 -13.39 0.20 -9.06
C ARG A 51 -13.34 -1.20 -8.47
N MET A 52 -12.76 -2.12 -9.21
CA MET A 52 -12.68 -3.53 -8.85
C MET A 52 -11.32 -3.82 -8.24
N LEU A 53 -11.30 -4.36 -7.02
CA LEU A 53 -10.07 -4.80 -6.37
C LEU A 53 -9.48 -5.99 -7.12
N ILE A 54 -8.19 -5.92 -7.46
CA ILE A 54 -7.43 -7.04 -8.03
C ILE A 54 -6.58 -7.69 -6.94
N LEU A 55 -5.72 -6.89 -6.29
CA LEU A 55 -4.81 -7.33 -5.24
C LEU A 55 -4.77 -6.30 -4.11
N ASP A 56 -4.52 -6.77 -2.90
CA ASP A 56 -4.14 -5.90 -1.78
C ASP A 56 -3.28 -6.64 -0.76
N SER A 57 -2.41 -5.85 -0.13
CA SER A 57 -1.51 -6.31 0.92
C SER A 57 -1.25 -5.19 1.91
N ALA A 58 -0.67 -5.55 3.04
CA ALA A 58 -0.33 -4.65 4.12
C ALA A 58 1.04 -4.98 4.68
N LEU A 59 1.71 -3.95 5.21
CA LEU A 59 2.94 -4.10 5.98
C LEU A 59 2.84 -3.27 7.25
N THR A 60 3.00 -3.94 8.39
CA THR A 60 3.27 -3.28 9.67
C THR A 60 4.74 -2.86 9.70
N THR A 61 4.98 -1.57 9.91
CA THR A 61 6.31 -0.97 9.66
C THR A 61 7.42 -1.51 10.55
N ARG A 62 7.08 -2.04 11.74
CA ARG A 62 8.07 -2.72 12.58
C ARG A 62 8.67 -3.98 11.96
N PHE A 63 7.97 -4.61 11.00
CA PHE A 63 8.44 -5.80 10.28
C PHE A 63 8.99 -5.48 8.88
N ARG A 64 9.33 -4.22 8.60
CA ARG A 64 9.84 -3.81 7.27
C ARG A 64 11.14 -4.50 6.83
N LYS A 65 11.85 -5.17 7.74
CA LYS A 65 13.07 -5.95 7.45
C LYS A 65 12.88 -7.45 7.63
N GLY A 66 11.64 -7.92 7.75
CA GLY A 66 11.30 -9.30 8.06
C GLY A 66 10.56 -9.44 9.39
N PHE A 67 10.08 -10.66 9.66
CA PHE A 67 9.20 -10.96 10.80
C PHE A 67 9.93 -11.47 12.05
N PHE A 68 11.25 -11.68 11.97
CA PHE A 68 12.04 -12.23 13.07
C PHE A 68 12.44 -11.19 14.11
N GLU A 69 12.56 -9.93 13.70
CA GLU A 69 12.96 -8.82 14.57
C GLU A 69 12.08 -7.60 14.33
N GLU A 70 11.71 -6.93 15.42
CA GLU A 70 11.02 -5.65 15.35
C GLU A 70 12.04 -4.52 15.17
N HIS A 71 11.85 -3.72 14.12
CA HIS A 71 12.61 -2.50 13.91
C HIS A 71 11.65 -1.33 13.98
N PHE A 72 11.64 -0.53 15.03
CA PHE A 72 10.75 0.63 15.09
C PHE A 72 11.17 1.76 14.12
N LEU A 73 10.22 2.61 13.76
CA LEU A 73 10.46 3.87 13.08
C LEU A 73 10.93 4.92 14.09
N THR A 74 11.76 5.85 13.61
CA THR A 74 12.01 7.13 14.27
C THR A 74 11.01 8.14 13.70
N PRO A 75 10.14 8.76 14.52
CA PRO A 75 9.18 9.75 14.05
C PRO A 75 9.81 10.83 13.17
N GLY A 76 9.17 11.15 12.04
CA GLY A 76 9.60 12.17 11.08
C GLY A 76 10.73 11.74 10.13
N LYS A 77 11.42 10.62 10.41
CA LYS A 77 12.47 10.09 9.53
C LYS A 77 11.85 9.37 8.33
N GLU A 78 12.50 9.53 7.17
CA GLU A 78 12.15 8.84 5.93
C GLU A 78 12.65 7.39 5.94
N TYR A 79 11.79 6.48 5.48
CA TYR A 79 12.13 5.07 5.28
C TYR A 79 11.64 4.61 3.91
N ASN A 80 12.41 3.76 3.25
CA ASN A 80 11.92 2.96 2.13
C ASN A 80 11.40 1.63 2.68
N ILE A 81 10.19 1.25 2.33
CA ILE A 81 9.57 -0.04 2.66
C ILE A 81 9.10 -0.72 1.38
N THR A 82 9.21 -2.04 1.33
CA THR A 82 8.70 -2.84 0.21
C THR A 82 7.50 -3.67 0.68
N ILE A 83 6.37 -3.52 -0.02
CA ILE A 83 5.15 -4.30 0.20
C ILE A 83 5.00 -5.27 -0.96
N ASN A 84 4.95 -6.57 -0.65
CA ASN A 84 4.68 -7.60 -1.65
C ASN A 84 3.15 -7.71 -1.85
N LEU A 85 2.68 -7.48 -3.08
CA LEU A 85 1.28 -7.66 -3.48
C LEU A 85 1.00 -9.09 -3.98
N PHE A 86 2.02 -9.94 -4.02
CA PHE A 86 2.03 -11.30 -4.56
C PHE A 86 1.77 -11.34 -6.07
N ALA A 87 1.58 -12.55 -6.60
CA ALA A 87 1.41 -12.77 -8.02
C ALA A 87 -0.04 -12.62 -8.47
N THR A 88 -0.22 -12.15 -9.71
CA THR A 88 -1.49 -12.25 -10.44
C THR A 88 -1.23 -12.39 -11.94
N ALA A 89 -2.25 -12.79 -12.68
CA ALA A 89 -2.32 -12.70 -14.14
C ALA A 89 -3.61 -11.95 -14.48
N TYR A 90 -3.50 -10.71 -14.94
CA TYR A 90 -4.65 -9.83 -15.15
C TYR A 90 -4.44 -8.90 -16.34
N GLN A 91 -5.49 -8.71 -17.14
CA GLN A 91 -5.52 -7.74 -18.23
C GLN A 91 -6.46 -6.59 -17.89
N PHE A 92 -5.91 -5.39 -17.80
CA PHE A 92 -6.68 -4.15 -17.81
C PHE A 92 -7.06 -3.85 -19.27
N ASN A 93 -8.35 -3.75 -19.56
CA ASN A 93 -8.80 -3.55 -20.94
C ASN A 93 -8.67 -2.09 -21.39
N LYS A 94 -8.67 -1.87 -22.71
CA LYS A 94 -8.80 -0.54 -23.30
C LYS A 94 -10.00 0.21 -22.69
N GLY A 95 -9.81 1.48 -22.34
CA GLY A 95 -10.83 2.31 -21.71
C GLY A 95 -10.85 2.25 -20.19
N HIS A 96 -10.12 1.31 -19.58
CA HIS A 96 -9.97 1.23 -18.12
C HIS A 96 -8.85 2.16 -17.63
N LYS A 97 -8.74 2.29 -16.30
CA LYS A 97 -7.54 2.87 -15.65
C LYS A 97 -6.98 1.90 -14.63
N ILE A 98 -5.67 2.00 -14.40
CA ILE A 98 -5.00 1.34 -13.30
C ILE A 98 -5.05 2.29 -12.10
N ALA A 99 -5.57 1.82 -10.97
CA ALA A 99 -5.62 2.58 -9.73
C ALA A 99 -4.82 1.90 -8.62
N VAL A 100 -4.03 2.70 -7.89
CA VAL A 100 -3.35 2.30 -6.67
C VAL A 100 -3.93 3.10 -5.51
N VAL A 101 -4.45 2.39 -4.51
CA VAL A 101 -5.00 2.98 -3.29
C VAL A 101 -4.04 2.72 -2.16
N ILE A 102 -3.63 3.77 -1.45
CA ILE A 102 -2.76 3.68 -0.29
C ILE A 102 -3.49 4.22 0.94
N THR A 103 -3.46 3.45 2.02
CA THR A 103 -4.01 3.84 3.32
C THR A 103 -3.23 3.13 4.44
N SER A 104 -3.62 3.35 5.69
CA SER A 104 -3.00 2.73 6.87
C SER A 104 -3.98 1.86 7.67
N SER A 105 -5.16 1.54 7.12
CA SER A 105 -6.12 0.61 7.73
C SER A 105 -7.04 -0.05 6.70
N ASN A 106 -7.44 -1.30 6.98
CA ASN A 106 -8.35 -2.11 6.15
C ASN A 106 -9.00 -3.16 7.06
N TYR A 107 -9.69 -2.65 8.09
CA TYR A 107 -10.48 -3.46 8.99
C TYR A 107 -11.76 -3.92 8.27
N ASP A 108 -12.23 -5.15 8.43
CA ASP A 108 -11.81 -6.20 9.37
C ASP A 108 -10.72 -7.15 8.86
N ARG A 109 -10.31 -7.01 7.58
CA ARG A 109 -9.29 -7.88 6.97
C ARG A 109 -7.94 -7.86 7.69
N TYR A 110 -7.54 -6.73 8.25
CA TYR A 110 -6.33 -6.59 9.07
C TYR A 110 -6.67 -5.98 10.43
N ALA A 111 -6.01 -6.47 11.48
CA ALA A 111 -6.12 -5.88 12.81
C ALA A 111 -5.63 -4.42 12.80
N ILE A 112 -6.26 -3.58 13.63
CA ILE A 112 -5.90 -2.16 13.72
C ILE A 112 -4.55 -2.02 14.45
N ASN A 113 -3.60 -1.32 13.85
CA ASN A 113 -2.39 -0.89 14.53
C ASN A 113 -2.69 0.30 15.49
N PRO A 114 -2.39 0.17 16.80
CA PRO A 114 -2.57 1.26 17.76
C PRO A 114 -1.58 2.43 17.59
N ASN A 115 -0.56 2.29 16.73
CA ASN A 115 0.49 3.27 16.45
C ASN A 115 1.32 3.68 17.69
N ASN A 116 1.41 2.81 18.69
CA ASN A 116 2.13 3.07 19.95
C ASN A 116 3.37 2.19 20.14
N GLY A 117 3.61 1.24 19.23
CA GLY A 117 4.74 0.30 19.31
C GLY A 117 4.56 -0.82 20.35
N GLY A 118 3.40 -0.94 20.98
CA GLY A 118 3.10 -2.00 21.94
C GLY A 118 2.97 -3.38 21.28
N PRO A 119 2.81 -4.45 22.09
CA PRO A 119 2.66 -5.82 21.58
C PRO A 119 1.48 -5.97 20.61
N ILE A 120 1.70 -6.68 19.51
CA ILE A 120 0.67 -6.96 18.50
C ILE A 120 -0.39 -7.92 19.06
N GLY A 121 -1.63 -7.80 18.58
CA GLY A 121 -2.71 -8.73 18.92
C GLY A 121 -3.28 -8.54 20.33
N THR A 122 -2.73 -7.61 21.11
CA THR A 122 -3.32 -7.23 22.40
C THR A 122 -4.08 -5.92 22.20
N PRO A 123 -5.39 -5.86 22.51
CA PRO A 123 -6.21 -4.67 22.29
C PRO A 123 -5.90 -3.56 23.31
N TYR A 124 -4.67 -3.04 23.31
CA TYR A 124 -4.28 -1.86 24.06
C TYR A 124 -4.66 -0.58 23.30
N TYR A 125 -5.96 -0.43 23.04
CA TYR A 125 -6.48 0.79 22.42
C TYR A 125 -6.42 2.00 23.35
N SER A 126 -6.30 1.78 24.66
CA SER A 126 -6.26 2.83 25.69
C SER A 126 -5.11 3.82 25.50
N ASN A 127 -4.01 3.39 24.87
CA ASN A 127 -2.84 4.22 24.57
C ASN A 127 -2.59 4.33 23.06
N SER A 128 -3.64 4.21 22.24
CA SER A 128 -3.53 4.42 20.78
C SER A 128 -3.10 5.85 20.46
N LYS A 129 -2.36 6.00 19.37
CA LYS A 129 -1.93 7.31 18.85
C LYS A 129 -2.47 7.54 17.46
N ILE A 130 -2.77 8.80 17.15
CA ILE A 130 -3.05 9.22 15.78
C ILE A 130 -1.69 9.36 15.07
N ALA A 131 -1.46 8.52 14.06
CA ALA A 131 -0.31 8.63 13.18
C ALA A 131 -0.63 9.56 12.00
N ARG A 132 0.20 10.57 11.77
CA ARG A 132 0.22 11.31 10.50
C ARG A 132 1.26 10.67 9.60
N ASN A 133 0.76 9.98 8.57
CA ASN A 133 1.56 9.24 7.63
C ASN A 133 1.73 10.04 6.33
N THR A 134 2.89 9.91 5.69
CA THR A 134 3.22 10.62 4.46
C THR A 134 3.83 9.65 3.47
N ILE A 135 3.35 9.69 2.23
CA ILE A 135 3.96 9.01 1.08
C ILE A 135 4.73 10.06 0.28
N ILE A 136 5.98 9.77 -0.04
CA ILE A 136 6.86 10.65 -0.81
C ILE A 136 6.84 10.18 -2.27
N THR A 137 6.45 11.08 -3.17
CA THR A 137 6.32 10.82 -4.61
C THR A 137 7.33 11.63 -5.41
N GLY A 138 7.56 11.21 -6.64
CA GLY A 138 8.50 11.86 -7.57
C GLY A 138 9.49 10.86 -8.18
N PRO A 139 10.35 11.32 -9.10
CA PRO A 139 11.34 10.46 -9.73
C PRO A 139 12.22 9.74 -8.70
N GLY A 140 12.37 8.42 -8.84
CA GLY A 140 13.18 7.58 -7.94
C GLY A 140 12.61 7.41 -6.53
N LYS A 141 11.35 7.80 -6.29
CA LYS A 141 10.63 7.61 -5.02
C LYS A 141 9.60 6.48 -5.15
N SER A 142 8.47 6.61 -4.47
CA SER A 142 7.48 5.53 -4.36
C SER A 142 6.96 5.08 -5.73
N CYS A 143 6.91 3.77 -5.95
CA CYS A 143 6.44 3.18 -7.20
C CYS A 143 5.88 1.76 -6.97
N ILE A 144 5.04 1.32 -7.93
CA ILE A 144 4.64 -0.08 -8.09
C ILE A 144 5.39 -0.66 -9.29
N TYR A 145 5.87 -1.88 -9.15
CA TYR A 145 6.53 -2.61 -10.23
C TYR A 145 5.55 -3.60 -10.84
N PHE A 146 5.24 -3.41 -12.12
CA PHE A 146 4.42 -4.34 -12.88
C PHE A 146 5.31 -5.33 -13.65
N PRO A 147 5.10 -6.65 -13.49
CA PRO A 147 5.76 -7.64 -14.33
C PRO A 147 5.05 -7.68 -15.68
N GLU A 148 5.64 -7.02 -16.67
CA GLU A 148 5.14 -7.04 -18.04
C GLU A 148 5.53 -8.35 -18.72
N LEU A 149 4.56 -8.95 -19.43
CA LEU A 149 4.85 -10.01 -20.39
C LEU A 149 5.74 -9.44 -21.49
N LYS A 150 6.98 -9.95 -21.57
CA LYS A 150 7.81 -9.71 -22.75
C LYS A 150 7.20 -10.51 -23.90
N SER A 151 6.53 -9.82 -24.82
CA SER A 151 6.10 -10.35 -26.12
C SER A 151 7.29 -10.73 -26.98
#